data_AF-A0A418M3P3-F1
#
_entry.id   AF-A0A418M3P3-F1
#
_cell.length_a   1.000
_cell.length_b   1.000
_cell.length_c   1.000
_cell.angle_alpha   90.00
_cell.angle_beta   90.00
_cell.angle_gamma   90.00
#
_symmetry.space_group_name_H-M   'P 1'
#
loop_
_entity.id
_entity.type
_entity.pdbx_description
1 polymer ?
#
loop_
_entity_poly.entity_id
_entity_poly.type
_entity_poly.pdbx_seq_one_letter_code
_entity_poly.pdbx_strand_id
1 'polypeptide(L)'
;MQFTFGKYAYQPLCEVPASYLGLALETFTIPEPLQVAIRIELAERFGLSVHTSKHAKVEAEPKSEVKRIYRQLAVKYHPDKGGSHVAMQAVNEFYEALSAL
;
A
#
# COMPACT_ATOMS: atom_id res chain seq x y z
N MET A 1 19.95 -3.87 0.28
CA MET A 1 19.60 -5.25 0.68
C MET A 1 20.34 -6.22 -0.23
N GLN A 2 20.69 -7.41 0.27
CA GLN A 2 21.39 -8.44 -0.52
C GLN A 2 20.44 -9.57 -0.89
N PHE A 3 20.66 -10.16 -2.06
CA PHE A 3 20.04 -11.40 -2.48
C PHE A 3 20.69 -12.56 -1.71
N THR A 4 19.93 -13.55 -1.24
CA THR A 4 20.43 -14.50 -0.23
C THR A 4 20.69 -15.93 -0.72
N PHE A 5 20.38 -16.26 -1.98
CA PHE A 5 20.52 -17.63 -2.51
C PHE A 5 20.66 -17.63 -4.05
N GLY A 6 20.91 -18.81 -4.62
CA GLY A 6 20.98 -19.00 -6.07
C GLY A 6 22.24 -18.42 -6.72
N LYS A 7 22.16 -18.15 -8.02
CA LYS A 7 23.31 -17.73 -8.85
C LYS A 7 23.91 -16.39 -8.42
N TYR A 8 23.08 -15.49 -7.89
CA TYR A 8 23.47 -14.14 -7.48
C TYR A 8 23.47 -13.98 -5.95
N ALA A 9 23.75 -15.07 -5.21
CA ALA A 9 23.81 -15.04 -3.76
C ALA A 9 24.81 -13.99 -3.25
N TYR A 10 24.41 -13.28 -2.19
CA TYR A 10 25.12 -12.20 -1.50
C TYR A 10 25.37 -10.94 -2.31
N GLN A 11 24.90 -10.87 -3.56
CA GLN A 11 24.98 -9.65 -4.35
C GLN A 11 23.91 -8.65 -3.93
N PRO A 12 24.20 -7.34 -3.98
CA PRO A 12 23.19 -6.32 -3.75
C PRO A 12 22.11 -6.38 -4.83
N LEU A 13 20.85 -6.12 -4.46
CA LEU A 13 19.72 -6.24 -5.39
C LEU A 13 19.90 -5.41 -6.67
N CYS A 14 20.51 -4.23 -6.57
CA CYS A 14 20.82 -3.34 -7.69
C CYS A 14 21.74 -3.95 -8.75
N GLU A 15 22.58 -4.93 -8.39
CA GLU A 15 23.48 -5.61 -9.32
C GLU A 15 22.84 -6.86 -9.94
N VAL A 16 21.75 -7.38 -9.36
CA VAL A 16 21.05 -8.55 -9.88
C VAL A 16 20.20 -8.15 -11.09
N PRO A 17 20.27 -8.88 -12.22
CA PRO A 17 19.45 -8.59 -13.40
C PRO A 17 17.95 -8.61 -13.09
N ALA A 18 17.20 -7.66 -13.67
CA ALA A 18 15.76 -7.52 -13.41
C ALA A 18 14.97 -8.79 -13.79
N SER A 19 15.38 -9.49 -14.85
CA SER A 19 14.80 -10.77 -15.27
C SER A 19 14.97 -11.86 -14.21
N TYR A 20 16.12 -11.90 -13.53
CA TYR A 20 16.36 -12.87 -12.47
C TYR A 20 15.57 -12.54 -11.20
N LEU A 21 15.45 -11.25 -10.87
CA LEU A 21 14.60 -10.78 -9.77
C LEU A 21 13.12 -11.14 -10.01
N GLY A 22 12.62 -10.97 -11.23
CA GLY A 22 11.28 -11.39 -11.63
C GLY A 22 11.09 -12.90 -11.51
N LEU A 23 12.00 -13.69 -12.09
CA LEU A 23 11.99 -15.15 -11.96
C LEU A 23 11.99 -15.60 -10.50
N ALA A 24 12.74 -14.89 -9.64
CA ALA A 24 12.83 -15.23 -8.24
C ALA A 24 11.53 -15.03 -7.46
N LEU A 25 10.79 -13.95 -7.77
CA LEU A 25 9.46 -13.71 -7.20
C LEU A 25 8.44 -14.76 -7.67
N GLU A 26 8.58 -15.27 -8.90
CA GLU A 26 7.63 -16.23 -9.48
C GLU A 26 7.91 -17.68 -9.08
N THR A 27 9.18 -18.05 -8.91
CA THR A 27 9.59 -19.46 -8.85
C THR A 27 10.00 -19.90 -7.45
N PHE A 28 10.61 -19.02 -6.66
CA PHE A 28 11.23 -19.42 -5.39
C PHE A 28 10.39 -19.02 -4.19
N THR A 29 10.40 -19.87 -3.16
CA THR A 29 9.88 -19.51 -1.85
C THR A 29 10.91 -18.65 -1.12
N ILE A 30 10.68 -17.34 -1.10
CA ILE A 30 11.57 -16.35 -0.48
C ILE A 30 10.93 -15.67 0.72
N PRO A 31 11.72 -15.27 1.75
CA PRO A 31 11.19 -14.54 2.89
C PRO A 31 10.49 -13.24 2.48
N GLU A 32 9.40 -12.90 3.16
CA GLU A 32 8.61 -11.69 2.88
C GLU A 32 9.46 -10.40 2.85
N PRO A 33 10.44 -10.17 3.75
CA PRO A 33 11.30 -8.99 3.67
C PRO A 33 12.07 -8.90 2.34
N LEU A 34 12.51 -10.05 1.81
CA LEU A 34 13.23 -10.10 0.54
C LEU A 34 12.30 -9.92 -0.65
N GLN A 35 11.08 -10.48 -0.60
CA GLN A 35 10.05 -10.23 -1.62
C GLN A 35 9.76 -8.73 -1.75
N VAL A 36 9.54 -8.06 -0.62
CA VAL A 36 9.24 -6.62 -0.59
C VAL A 36 10.39 -5.83 -1.20
N ALA A 37 11.62 -6.12 -0.80
CA ALA A 37 12.78 -5.42 -1.33
C ALA A 37 12.99 -5.64 -2.83
N ILE A 38 12.75 -6.86 -3.34
CA ILE A 38 12.83 -7.14 -4.78
C ILE A 38 11.75 -6.36 -5.54
N ARG A 39 10.52 -6.28 -5.02
CA ARG A 39 9.43 -5.54 -5.66
C ARG A 39 9.69 -4.03 -5.70
N ILE A 40 10.26 -3.48 -4.63
CA ILE A 40 10.67 -2.07 -4.58
C ILE A 40 11.77 -1.82 -5.62
N GLU A 41 12.82 -2.62 -5.63
CA GLU A 41 13.93 -2.51 -6.59
C GLU A 41 13.43 -2.56 -8.05
N LEU A 42 12.58 -3.55 -8.39
CA LEU A 42 12.03 -3.66 -9.74
C LEU A 42 11.21 -2.42 -10.11
N ALA A 43 10.37 -1.94 -9.21
CA ALA A 43 9.56 -0.78 -9.50
C ALA A 43 10.36 0.51 -9.64
N GLU A 44 11.40 0.71 -8.83
CA GLU A 44 12.35 1.81 -9.00
C GLU A 44 13.01 1.77 -10.39
N ARG A 45 13.46 0.59 -10.84
CA ARG A 45 14.05 0.42 -12.18
C ARG A 45 13.08 0.73 -13.31
N PHE A 46 11.81 0.42 -13.14
CA PHE A 46 10.77 0.66 -14.14
C PHE A 46 10.07 2.01 -13.97
N GLY A 47 10.49 2.85 -13.03
CA GLY A 47 9.86 4.15 -12.76
C GLY A 47 8.41 4.03 -12.26
N LEU A 48 8.05 2.88 -11.68
CA LEU A 48 6.72 2.63 -11.12
C LEU A 48 6.68 3.16 -9.68
N SER A 49 5.70 4.02 -9.38
CA SER A 49 5.47 4.46 -8.01
C SER A 49 4.88 3.30 -7.19
N VAL A 50 5.71 2.61 -6.40
CA VAL A 50 5.20 1.66 -5.41
C VAL A 50 4.71 2.45 -4.22
N HIS A 51 3.42 2.77 -4.21
CA HIS A 51 2.74 2.98 -2.96
C HIS A 51 2.78 1.64 -2.22
N THR A 52 3.73 1.49 -1.30
CA THR A 52 3.78 0.40 -0.34
C THR A 52 2.55 0.53 0.56
N SER A 53 1.42 0.09 0.01
CA SER A 53 0.18 -0.07 0.75
C SER A 53 0.45 -1.19 1.73
N LYS A 54 0.92 -0.85 2.93
CA LYS A 54 0.90 -1.73 4.07
C LYS A 54 -0.50 -2.33 4.13
N HIS A 55 -0.60 -3.62 3.80
CA HIS A 55 -1.78 -4.47 3.93
C HIS A 55 -3.14 -3.86 3.52
N ALA A 56 -3.67 -4.30 2.37
CA ALA A 56 -5.12 -4.59 2.27
C ALA A 56 -5.39 -5.49 1.06
N LYS A 57 -5.11 -6.79 1.20
CA LYS A 57 -5.99 -7.78 0.60
C LYS A 57 -7.07 -8.05 1.64
N VAL A 58 -8.06 -7.18 1.69
CA VAL A 58 -9.37 -7.53 2.24
C VAL A 58 -10.33 -7.08 1.15
N GLU A 59 -11.04 -8.04 0.58
CA GLU A 59 -12.35 -7.80 -0.04
C GLU A 59 -13.25 -7.24 1.04
N ALA A 60 -12.99 -6.00 1.44
CA ALA A 60 -13.77 -5.30 2.41
C ALA A 60 -14.94 -4.79 1.57
N GLU A 61 -16.14 -5.31 1.86
CA GLU A 61 -17.37 -4.82 1.23
C GLU A 61 -17.29 -3.29 1.16
N PRO A 62 -17.67 -2.66 0.03
CA PRO A 62 -17.47 -1.22 -0.18
C PRO A 62 -17.96 -0.36 0.99
N LYS A 63 -18.99 -0.83 1.72
CA LYS A 63 -19.52 -0.22 2.95
C LYS A 63 -18.51 -0.12 4.10
N SER A 64 -17.64 -1.11 4.27
CA SER A 64 -16.64 -1.15 5.35
C SER A 64 -15.49 -0.16 5.13
N GLU A 65 -15.08 0.04 3.88
CA GLU A 65 -14.02 0.98 3.50
C GLU A 65 -14.51 2.43 3.56
N VAL A 66 -15.73 2.69 3.09
CA VAL A 66 -16.38 4.00 3.24
C VAL A 66 -16.49 4.41 4.72
N LYS A 67 -16.88 3.47 5.61
CA LYS A 67 -16.93 3.73 7.05
C LYS A 67 -15.55 4.01 7.65
N ARG A 68 -14.49 3.37 7.13
CA ARG A 68 -13.11 3.61 7.57
C ARG A 68 -12.65 5.01 7.19
N ILE A 69 -12.86 5.40 5.94
CA ILE A 69 -12.50 6.72 5.41
C ILE A 69 -13.28 7.81 6.15
N TYR A 70 -14.59 7.62 6.36
CA TYR A 70 -15.42 8.55 7.14
C TYR A 70 -14.85 8.79 8.53
N ARG A 71 -14.48 7.74 9.28
CA ARG A 71 -13.89 7.90 10.63
C ARG A 71 -12.58 8.71 10.60
N GLN A 72 -11.74 8.50 9.59
CA GLN A 72 -10.49 9.25 9.45
C GLN A 72 -10.75 10.74 9.18
N LEU A 73 -11.67 11.04 8.26
CA LEU A 73 -12.06 12.41 7.92
C LEU A 73 -12.75 13.10 9.10
N ALA A 74 -13.64 12.41 9.81
CA ALA A 74 -14.31 12.92 11.00
C ALA A 74 -13.30 13.30 12.08
N VAL A 75 -12.29 12.48 12.35
CA VAL A 75 -11.22 12.82 13.32
C VAL A 75 -10.41 14.03 12.86
N LYS A 76 -10.11 14.14 11.56
CA LYS A 76 -9.31 15.22 10.98
C LYS A 76 -10.04 16.57 11.00
N TYR A 77 -11.33 16.57 10.70
CA TYR A 77 -12.13 17.79 10.55
C TYR A 77 -13.05 18.07 11.74
N HIS A 78 -12.96 17.29 12.82
CA HIS A 78 -13.77 17.50 14.01
C HIS A 78 -13.51 18.90 14.58
N PRO A 79 -14.55 19.70 14.86
CA PRO A 79 -14.40 21.04 15.44
C PRO A 79 -13.63 21.02 16.77
N ASP A 80 -13.93 20.06 17.65
CA ASP A 80 -13.24 19.91 18.93
C ASP A 80 -11.76 19.52 18.82
N LYS A 81 -11.29 19.14 17.62
CA LYS A 81 -9.89 18.80 17.33
C LYS A 81 -9.19 19.86 16.48
N GLY A 82 -9.77 21.06 16.37
CA GLY A 82 -9.22 22.16 15.55
C GLY A 82 -9.64 22.10 14.08
N GLY A 83 -10.63 21.27 13.75
CA GLY A 83 -11.28 21.27 12.44
C GLY A 83 -12.37 22.35 12.32
N SER A 84 -13.15 22.28 11.25
CA SER A 84 -14.21 23.26 10.95
C SER A 84 -15.58 22.59 10.98
N HIS A 85 -16.58 23.24 11.58
CA HIS A 85 -17.99 22.81 11.52
C HIS A 85 -18.45 22.59 10.08
N VAL A 86 -18.08 23.49 9.16
CA VAL A 86 -18.46 23.39 7.74
C VAL A 86 -17.83 22.16 7.08
N ALA A 87 -16.55 21.89 7.37
CA ALA A 87 -15.86 20.73 6.84
C ALA A 87 -16.43 19.42 7.39
N MET A 88 -16.79 19.39 8.68
CA MET A 88 -17.44 18.24 9.30
C MET A 88 -18.83 17.97 8.70
N GLN A 89 -19.60 19.04 8.44
CA GLN A 89 -20.91 18.92 7.81
C GLN A 89 -20.83 18.33 6.40
N ALA A 90 -19.89 18.79 5.58
CA ALA A 90 -19.67 18.23 4.25
C ALA A 90 -19.25 16.73 4.28
N VAL A 91 -18.44 16.33 5.27
CA VAL A 91 -18.05 14.92 5.46
C VAL A 91 -19.26 14.06 5.84
N ASN A 92 -20.17 14.58 6.66
CA ASN A 92 -21.40 13.89 7.04
C ASN A 92 -22.34 13.71 5.85
N GLU A 93 -22.62 14.79 5.10
CA GLU A 93 -23.49 14.77 3.91
C GLU A 93 -22.98 13.77 2.86
N PHE A 94 -21.67 13.74 2.63
CA PHE A 94 -21.05 12.79 1.70
C PHE A 94 -21.20 11.34 2.17
N TYR A 95 -21.04 11.07 3.47
CA TYR A 95 -21.21 9.73 4.02
C TYR A 95 -22.66 9.26 3.95
N GLU A 96 -23.63 10.14 4.22
CA GLU A 96 -25.06 9.84 4.09
C GLU A 96 -25.42 9.47 2.65
N ALA A 97 -24.98 10.25 1.67
CA ALA A 97 -25.22 9.98 0.25
C ALA A 97 -24.66 8.61 -0.19
N LEU A 98 -23.46 8.24 0.28
CA LEU A 98 -22.86 6.94 -0.02
C LEU A 98 -23.53 5.78 0.71
N SER A 99 -24.11 6.02 1.89
CA SER A 99 -24.81 4.99 2.67
C SER A 99 -26.20 4.64 2.13
N ALA A 100 -26.76 5.50 1.29
CA ALA A 100 -28.06 5.33 0.63
C ALA A 100 -27.98 4.60 -0.72
N LEU A 101 -26.78 4.30 -1.22
CA LEU A 101 -26.52 3.49 -2.43
C LEU A 101 -26.47 1.99 -2.10
#